data_AF-F0FZ73-F1
#
_entry.id   AF-F0FZ73-F1
#
_cell.length_a   1.000
_cell.length_b   1.000
_cell.length_c   1.000
_cell.angle_alpha   90.00
_cell.angle_beta   90.00
_cell.angle_gamma   90.00
#
_symmetry.space_group_name_H-M   'P 1'
#
loop_
_entity.id
_entity.type
_entity.pdbx_description
1 polymer ?
#
loop_
_entity_poly.entity_id
_entity_poly.type
_entity_poly.pdbx_seq_one_letter_code
_entity_poly.pdbx_strand_id
1 'polypeptide(L)'
;MFILHLYDRALLNAAALRVVGYTKDTPEPPGGTILRDAAGNPTGLLLANPNATILYATLAKGPKLPFEYQYNSTRHFMRELNRLGVTGVIDAGGGSQNYPDDYEVIRKLHDAGEMTVRIAYNLFTQKPNAEKEDFVNWTNSVTYHDGTDYFRHNGAGEMLVFSAA
;
A
#
# COMPACT_ATOMS: atom_id res chain seq x y z
N MET A 1 3.55 13.08 -9.49
CA MET A 1 4.19 11.78 -9.72
C MET A 1 5.11 11.51 -8.55
N PHE A 2 4.95 10.34 -7.94
CA PHE A 2 5.78 9.79 -6.87
C PHE A 2 6.16 8.38 -7.32
N ILE A 3 7.46 8.07 -7.37
CA ILE A 3 7.96 6.75 -7.72
C ILE A 3 8.81 6.26 -6.55
N LEU A 4 8.43 5.14 -5.94
CA LEU A 4 9.20 4.50 -4.88
C LEU A 4 10.07 3.40 -5.48
N HIS A 5 11.35 3.36 -5.11
CA HIS A 5 12.28 2.33 -5.51
C HIS A 5 12.79 1.60 -4.26
N LEU A 6 12.49 0.31 -4.16
CA LEU A 6 12.97 -0.68 -3.16
C LEU A 6 13.24 -0.10 -1.76
N TYR A 7 12.33 0.72 -1.24
CA TYR A 7 12.40 1.33 0.08
C TYR A 7 13.64 2.20 0.38
N ASP A 8 14.53 2.41 -0.59
CA ASP A 8 15.77 3.18 -0.40
C ASP A 8 15.62 4.63 -0.85
N ARG A 9 14.75 4.87 -1.84
CA ARG A 9 14.50 6.22 -2.37
C ARG A 9 13.11 6.37 -2.96
N ALA A 10 12.68 7.62 -3.06
CA ALA A 10 11.55 8.00 -3.90
C ALA A 10 11.86 9.24 -4.74
N LEU A 11 11.29 9.29 -5.94
CA LEU A 11 11.37 10.44 -6.83
C LEU A 11 10.01 11.10 -6.93
N LEU A 12 9.97 12.39 -6.61
CA LEU A 12 8.83 13.27 -6.71
C LEU A 12 9.05 14.26 -7.85
N ASN A 13 8.02 14.50 -8.64
CA ASN A 13 8.01 15.66 -9.53
C ASN A 13 7.60 16.94 -8.78
N ALA A 14 7.77 18.10 -9.42
CA ALA A 14 7.47 19.40 -8.81
C ALA A 14 6.01 19.54 -8.32
N ALA A 15 5.04 18.91 -9.01
CA ALA A 15 3.65 18.90 -8.56
C ALA A 15 3.47 18.10 -7.26
N ALA A 16 4.11 16.94 -7.14
CA ALA A 16 4.06 16.14 -5.92
C ALA A 16 4.72 16.87 -4.75
N LEU A 17 5.88 17.53 -4.96
CA LEU A 17 6.54 18.35 -3.94
C LEU A 17 5.62 19.44 -3.36
N ARG A 18 4.87 20.14 -4.23
CA ARG A 18 3.89 21.15 -3.80
C ARG A 18 2.77 20.55 -2.96
N VAL A 19 2.24 19.40 -3.38
CA VAL A 19 1.14 18.71 -2.69
C VAL A 19 1.57 18.22 -1.30
N VAL A 20 2.76 17.62 -1.18
CA VAL A 20 3.26 17.12 0.11
C VAL A 20 3.87 18.21 1.00
N GLY A 21 3.94 19.44 0.49
CA GLY A 21 4.38 20.63 1.23
C GLY A 21 5.87 20.70 1.52
N TYR A 22 6.72 20.02 0.74
CA TYR A 22 8.17 20.07 0.92
C TYR A 22 8.75 21.35 0.33
N THR A 23 9.44 22.10 1.17
CA THR A 23 10.06 23.41 0.89
C THR A 23 11.53 23.41 1.29
N LYS A 24 12.24 24.51 0.99
CA LYS A 24 13.63 24.73 1.44
C LYS A 24 13.80 24.64 2.95
N ASP A 25 12.76 24.99 3.70
CA ASP A 25 12.75 25.08 5.17
C ASP A 25 12.19 23.81 5.84
N THR A 26 11.83 22.80 5.05
CA THR A 26 11.35 21.52 5.60
C THR A 26 12.50 20.78 6.29
N PRO A 27 12.38 20.46 7.60
CA PRO A 27 13.39 19.68 8.28
C PRO A 27 13.37 18.22 7.80
N GLU A 28 14.54 17.58 7.87
CA GLU A 28 14.66 16.16 7.58
C GLU A 28 14.02 15.32 8.69
N PRO A 29 13.18 14.31 8.36
CA PRO A 29 12.73 13.35 9.36
C PRO A 29 13.88 12.43 9.78
N PRO A 30 13.82 11.82 10.98
CA PRO A 30 14.81 10.83 11.40
C PRO A 30 14.99 9.73 10.36
N GLY A 31 16.25 9.48 9.98
CA GLY A 31 16.60 8.45 8.99
C GLY A 31 16.15 8.76 7.56
N GLY A 32 15.83 10.01 7.24
CA GLY A 32 15.46 10.45 5.90
C GLY A 32 16.31 11.62 5.42
N THR A 33 16.39 11.80 4.10
CA THR A 33 17.01 12.97 3.47
C THR A 33 16.18 13.43 2.27
N ILE A 34 15.85 14.72 2.24
CA ILE A 34 15.26 15.44 1.12
C ILE A 34 16.43 16.07 0.37
N LEU A 35 16.80 15.50 -0.78
CA LEU A 35 17.92 16.03 -1.56
C LEU A 35 17.57 17.43 -2.09
N ARG A 36 18.49 18.38 -1.89
CA ARG A 36 18.34 19.79 -2.27
C ARG A 36 19.35 20.21 -3.33
N ASP A 37 18.95 21.15 -4.17
CA ASP A 37 19.85 21.81 -5.11
C ASP A 37 20.76 22.83 -4.40
N ALA A 38 21.64 23.49 -5.16
CA ALA A 38 22.56 24.50 -4.64
C ALA A 38 21.87 25.74 -4.04
N ALA A 39 20.59 25.98 -4.38
CA ALA A 39 19.78 27.07 -3.82
C ALA A 39 18.94 26.61 -2.61
N GLY A 40 19.06 25.34 -2.19
CA GLY A 40 18.33 24.75 -1.07
C GLY A 40 16.93 24.22 -1.43
N ASN A 41 16.51 24.27 -2.70
CA ASN A 41 15.19 23.80 -3.09
C ASN A 41 15.16 22.26 -3.14
N PRO A 42 14.07 21.61 -2.67
CA PRO A 42 13.90 20.17 -2.85
C PRO A 42 13.96 19.77 -4.33
N THR A 43 14.83 18.83 -4.66
CA THR A 43 14.97 18.28 -6.02
C THR A 43 13.86 17.29 -6.38
N GLY A 44 13.20 16.73 -5.35
CA GLY A 44 12.24 15.65 -5.50
C GLY A 44 12.80 14.26 -5.18
N LEU A 45 14.12 14.11 -5.04
CA LEU A 45 14.72 12.86 -4.60
C LEU A 45 14.72 12.79 -3.06
N LEU A 46 14.10 11.74 -2.53
CA LEU A 46 14.11 11.37 -1.12
C LEU A 46 14.99 10.14 -0.94
N LEU A 47 15.81 10.12 0.10
CA LEU A 47 16.64 8.97 0.48
C LEU A 47 16.21 8.49 1.87
N ALA A 48 16.10 7.18 2.02
CA ALA A 48 15.78 6.50 3.27
C ALA A 48 17.00 5.73 3.78
N ASN A 49 17.42 6.00 5.02
CA ASN A 49 18.51 5.31 5.70
C ASN A 49 18.42 5.52 7.22
N PRO A 50 18.18 4.48 8.05
CA PRO A 50 18.24 3.06 7.70
C PRO A 50 16.92 2.44 7.24
N ASN A 51 15.81 3.19 7.27
CA ASN A 51 14.48 2.63 7.00
C ASN A 51 13.61 3.57 6.15
N ALA A 52 12.51 3.03 5.63
CA ALA A 52 11.63 3.68 4.66
C ALA A 52 10.71 4.76 5.23
N THR A 53 10.89 5.20 6.48
CA THR A 53 9.93 6.07 7.18
C THR A 53 9.59 7.34 6.41
N ILE A 54 10.60 8.02 5.86
CA ILE A 54 10.38 9.21 5.03
C ILE A 54 9.54 8.92 3.79
N LEU A 55 9.70 7.75 3.17
CA LEU A 55 9.00 7.40 1.94
C LEU A 55 7.51 7.16 2.22
N TYR A 56 7.19 6.39 3.25
CA TYR A 56 5.81 6.14 3.67
C TYR A 56 5.14 7.40 4.22
N ALA A 57 5.84 8.17 5.06
CA ALA A 57 5.32 9.44 5.58
C ALA A 57 5.05 10.44 4.45
N THR A 58 5.88 10.47 3.40
CA THR A 58 5.63 11.30 2.22
C THR A 58 4.42 10.81 1.44
N LEU A 59 4.32 9.50 1.20
CA LEU A 59 3.20 8.91 0.46
C LEU A 59 1.87 9.19 1.17
N ALA A 60 1.83 9.11 2.51
CA ALA A 60 0.66 9.38 3.33
C ALA A 60 0.21 10.86 3.31
N LYS A 61 1.09 11.80 2.94
CA LYS A 61 0.71 13.21 2.69
C LYS A 61 0.05 13.42 1.33
N GLY A 62 0.14 12.45 0.44
CA GLY A 62 -0.54 12.49 -0.85
C GLY A 62 -2.06 12.37 -0.70
N PRO A 63 -2.84 12.88 -1.66
CA PRO A 63 -4.29 12.70 -1.65
C PRO A 63 -4.65 11.23 -1.84
N LYS A 64 -5.68 10.76 -1.13
CA LYS A 64 -6.32 9.47 -1.44
C LYS A 64 -7.05 9.61 -2.78
N LEU A 65 -6.85 8.64 -3.67
CA LEU A 65 -7.55 8.61 -4.95
C LEU A 65 -9.07 8.43 -4.73
N PRO A 66 -9.93 9.11 -5.49
CA PRO A 66 -11.35 8.78 -5.55
C PRO A 66 -11.58 7.30 -5.89
N PHE A 67 -12.71 6.75 -5.45
CA PHE A 67 -13.01 5.33 -5.61
C PHE A 67 -12.96 4.89 -7.08
N GLU A 68 -13.55 5.67 -8.00
CA GLU A 68 -13.55 5.36 -9.43
C GLU A 68 -12.13 5.30 -10.03
N TYR A 69 -11.20 6.08 -9.51
CA TYR A 69 -9.80 6.07 -9.96
C TYR A 69 -9.04 4.89 -9.38
N GLN A 70 -9.32 4.50 -8.12
CA GLN A 70 -8.76 3.27 -7.56
C GLN A 70 -9.25 2.05 -8.35
N TYR A 71 -10.55 1.99 -8.66
CA TYR A 71 -11.16 0.94 -9.48
C TYR A 71 -10.48 0.81 -10.85
N ASN A 72 -10.33 1.93 -11.57
CA ASN A 72 -9.66 1.92 -12.87
C ASN A 72 -8.16 1.57 -12.76
N SER A 73 -7.48 2.07 -11.72
CA SER A 73 -6.07 1.77 -11.46
C SER A 73 -5.83 0.27 -11.27
N THR A 74 -6.66 -0.39 -10.47
CA THR A 74 -6.54 -1.84 -10.22
C THR A 74 -6.79 -2.66 -11.49
N ARG A 75 -7.72 -2.24 -12.36
CA ARG A 75 -7.91 -2.88 -13.69
C ARG A 75 -6.67 -2.76 -14.57
N HIS A 76 -6.03 -1.59 -14.60
CA HIS A 76 -4.77 -1.42 -15.32
C HIS A 76 -3.65 -2.26 -14.73
N PHE A 77 -3.56 -2.35 -13.41
CA PHE A 77 -2.57 -3.20 -12.74
C PHE A 77 -2.72 -4.67 -13.13
N MET A 78 -3.95 -5.22 -13.05
CA MET A 78 -4.21 -6.60 -13.48
C MET A 78 -3.90 -6.81 -14.97
N ARG A 79 -4.23 -5.84 -15.84
CA ARG A 79 -3.88 -5.90 -17.28
C ARG A 79 -2.37 -5.99 -17.50
N GLU A 80 -1.58 -5.20 -16.78
CA GLU A 80 -0.11 -5.25 -16.91
C GLU A 80 0.47 -6.56 -16.37
N LEU A 81 -0.09 -7.10 -15.28
CA LEU A 81 0.26 -8.44 -14.81
C LEU A 81 -0.04 -9.51 -15.87
N ASN A 82 -1.23 -9.48 -16.47
CA ASN A 82 -1.59 -10.41 -17.55
C ASN A 82 -0.68 -10.26 -18.77
N ARG A 83 -0.25 -9.04 -19.12
CA ARG A 83 0.70 -8.78 -20.20
C ARG A 83 2.05 -9.47 -19.97
N LEU A 84 2.40 -9.71 -18.70
CA LEU A 84 3.59 -10.46 -18.28
C LEU A 84 3.31 -11.97 -18.07
N GLY A 85 2.10 -12.45 -18.37
CA GLY A 85 1.70 -13.85 -18.17
C GLY A 85 1.29 -14.20 -16.74
N VAL A 86 1.22 -13.22 -15.83
CA VAL A 86 0.78 -13.44 -14.45
C VAL A 86 -0.74 -13.56 -14.42
N THR A 87 -1.23 -14.68 -13.88
CA THR A 87 -2.67 -15.01 -13.81
C THR A 87 -3.17 -15.30 -12.40
N GLY A 88 -2.27 -15.34 -11.42
CA GLY A 88 -2.60 -15.49 -10.01
C GLY A 88 -1.52 -14.86 -9.12
N VAL A 89 -1.95 -14.28 -8.00
CA VAL A 89 -1.08 -13.66 -7.00
C VAL A 89 -1.55 -14.00 -5.60
N ILE A 90 -0.61 -13.96 -4.65
CA ILE A 90 -0.91 -13.95 -3.23
C ILE A 90 -0.76 -12.51 -2.76
N ASP A 91 -1.84 -11.92 -2.27
CA ASP A 91 -1.80 -10.65 -1.57
C ASP A 91 -1.40 -10.93 -0.12
N ALA A 92 -0.20 -10.52 0.26
CA ALA A 92 0.29 -10.70 1.62
C ALA A 92 -0.47 -9.82 2.64
N GLY A 93 -1.19 -8.80 2.16
CA GLY A 93 -1.66 -7.67 2.95
C GLY A 93 -0.62 -6.55 2.97
N GLY A 94 -1.00 -5.41 3.55
CA GLY A 94 -0.03 -4.35 3.89
C GLY A 94 -0.42 -3.63 5.17
N GLY A 95 0.53 -2.90 5.76
CA GLY A 95 0.22 -1.98 6.85
C GLY A 95 -0.78 -0.93 6.37
N SER A 96 -1.79 -0.64 7.17
CA SER A 96 -2.95 0.20 6.80
C SER A 96 -3.87 -0.40 5.73
N GLN A 97 -3.86 -1.72 5.49
CA GLN A 97 -4.87 -2.42 4.69
C GLN A 97 -5.91 -3.08 5.62
N ASN A 98 -6.81 -2.27 6.17
CA ASN A 98 -7.80 -2.72 7.13
C ASN A 98 -8.93 -3.48 6.44
N TYR A 99 -9.20 -4.70 6.88
CA TYR A 99 -10.34 -5.46 6.41
C TYR A 99 -11.60 -5.13 7.22
N PRO A 100 -12.78 -4.95 6.58
CA PRO A 100 -13.05 -5.10 5.14
C PRO A 100 -12.91 -3.82 4.29
N ASP A 101 -12.68 -2.67 4.94
CA ASP A 101 -12.85 -1.34 4.33
C ASP A 101 -11.85 -1.08 3.18
N ASP A 102 -10.57 -1.41 3.37
CA ASP A 102 -9.54 -1.19 2.36
C ASP A 102 -9.56 -2.24 1.23
N TYR A 103 -10.41 -3.26 1.35
CA TYR A 103 -10.65 -4.30 0.33
C TYR A 103 -11.86 -4.01 -0.58
N GLU A 104 -12.52 -2.87 -0.42
CA GLU A 104 -13.75 -2.55 -1.17
C GLU A 104 -13.55 -2.55 -2.69
N VAL A 105 -12.45 -1.97 -3.18
CA VAL A 105 -12.18 -1.87 -4.62
C VAL A 105 -12.06 -3.24 -5.27
N ILE A 106 -11.29 -4.14 -4.66
CA ILE A 106 -11.08 -5.48 -5.22
C ILE A 106 -12.33 -6.36 -5.08
N ARG A 107 -13.09 -6.22 -3.98
CA ARG A 107 -14.42 -6.84 -3.85
C ARG A 107 -15.37 -6.36 -4.96
N LYS A 108 -15.40 -5.05 -5.24
CA LYS A 108 -16.28 -4.53 -6.29
C LYS A 108 -15.93 -5.06 -7.67
N LEU A 109 -14.63 -5.20 -7.98
CA LEU A 109 -14.15 -5.82 -9.21
C LEU A 109 -14.52 -7.30 -9.28
N HIS A 110 -14.43 -8.01 -8.15
CA HIS A 110 -14.86 -9.40 -8.03
C HIS A 110 -16.36 -9.55 -8.33
N ASP A 111 -17.20 -8.79 -7.62
CA ASP A 111 -18.66 -8.83 -7.74
C ASP A 111 -19.14 -8.46 -9.16
N ALA A 112 -18.39 -7.58 -9.84
CA ALA A 112 -18.67 -7.19 -11.22
C ALA A 112 -18.16 -8.20 -12.26
N GLY A 113 -17.42 -9.25 -11.86
CA GLY A 113 -16.80 -10.21 -12.77
C GLY A 113 -15.66 -9.62 -13.61
N GLU A 114 -15.03 -8.54 -13.14
CA GLU A 114 -13.99 -7.81 -13.87
C GLU A 114 -12.55 -8.18 -13.47
N MET A 115 -12.38 -9.13 -12.54
CA MET A 115 -11.06 -9.64 -12.17
C MET A 115 -10.47 -10.49 -13.30
N THR A 116 -9.21 -10.22 -13.63
CA THR A 116 -8.43 -10.95 -14.65
C THR A 116 -7.20 -11.63 -14.08
N VAL A 117 -6.95 -11.44 -12.79
CA VAL A 117 -5.91 -12.10 -11.99
C VAL A 117 -6.61 -12.73 -10.78
N ARG A 118 -6.29 -13.99 -10.48
CA ARG A 118 -6.79 -14.66 -9.27
C ARG A 118 -6.02 -14.17 -8.05
N ILE A 119 -6.72 -13.78 -6.99
CA ILE A 119 -6.10 -13.23 -5.78
C ILE A 119 -6.47 -14.10 -4.59
N ALA A 120 -5.44 -14.68 -3.97
CA ALA A 120 -5.53 -15.27 -2.65
C ALA A 120 -4.98 -14.27 -1.64
N TYR A 121 -5.81 -13.69 -0.77
CA TYR A 121 -5.40 -12.62 0.15
C TYR A 121 -5.25 -13.12 1.59
N ASN A 122 -4.19 -12.67 2.24
CA ASN A 122 -3.97 -12.88 3.66
C ASN A 122 -4.47 -11.67 4.46
N LEU A 123 -4.95 -11.91 5.68
CA LEU A 123 -5.30 -10.85 6.64
C LEU A 123 -4.30 -10.85 7.80
N PHE A 124 -3.92 -9.68 8.30
CA PHE A 124 -2.91 -9.58 9.36
C PHE A 124 -3.07 -8.35 10.23
N THR A 125 -2.57 -8.44 11.46
CA THR A 125 -2.81 -7.44 12.52
C THR A 125 -2.31 -6.05 12.12
N GLN A 126 -3.17 -5.05 12.31
CA GLN A 126 -2.89 -3.68 11.91
C GLN A 126 -2.53 -2.81 13.11
N LYS A 127 -2.79 -3.28 14.35
CA LYS A 127 -2.68 -2.50 15.58
C LYS A 127 -1.78 -3.19 16.62
N PRO A 128 -0.61 -2.60 16.96
CA PRO A 128 0.23 -3.12 18.03
C PRO A 128 -0.53 -3.18 19.35
N ASN A 129 -0.36 -4.29 20.09
CA ASN A 129 -1.02 -4.60 21.36
C ASN A 129 -2.55 -4.86 21.27
N ALA A 130 -3.13 -4.87 20.06
CA ALA A 130 -4.52 -5.23 19.81
C ALA A 130 -4.64 -6.41 18.84
N GLU A 131 -3.57 -7.18 18.65
CA GLU A 131 -3.48 -8.26 17.67
C GLU A 131 -4.54 -9.33 17.90
N LYS A 132 -4.80 -9.67 19.18
CA LYS A 132 -5.86 -10.62 19.55
C LYS A 132 -7.23 -10.14 19.08
N GLU A 133 -7.53 -8.86 19.26
CA GLU A 133 -8.82 -8.29 18.88
C GLU A 133 -8.99 -8.31 17.35
N ASP A 134 -7.94 -7.92 16.62
CA ASP A 134 -7.89 -8.01 15.16
C ASP A 134 -8.21 -9.44 14.67
N PHE A 135 -7.52 -10.45 15.21
CA PHE A 135 -7.77 -11.84 14.82
C PHE A 135 -9.16 -12.34 15.21
N VAL A 136 -9.65 -12.02 16.41
CA VAL A 136 -11.00 -12.41 16.83
C VAL A 136 -12.05 -11.81 15.89
N ASN A 137 -11.93 -10.52 15.56
CA ASN A 137 -12.87 -9.84 14.66
C ASN A 137 -12.87 -10.47 13.25
N TRP A 138 -11.71 -10.87 12.72
CA TRP A 138 -11.67 -11.54 11.41
C TRP A 138 -12.21 -12.96 11.47
N THR A 139 -11.81 -13.77 12.45
CA THR A 139 -12.30 -15.15 12.55
C THR A 139 -13.83 -15.24 12.75
N ASN A 140 -14.45 -14.15 13.21
CA ASN A 140 -15.91 -14.03 13.29
C ASN A 140 -16.58 -13.59 11.97
N SER A 141 -15.83 -13.00 11.03
CA SER A 141 -16.36 -12.40 9.80
C SER A 141 -15.94 -13.12 8.51
N VAL A 142 -14.88 -13.93 8.55
CA VAL A 142 -14.42 -14.75 7.42
C VAL A 142 -14.05 -16.15 7.89
N THR A 143 -14.24 -17.12 7.00
CA THR A 143 -13.80 -18.51 7.22
C THR A 143 -12.59 -18.83 6.37
N TYR A 144 -11.82 -19.84 6.76
CA TYR A 144 -10.69 -20.30 5.95
C TYR A 144 -11.16 -20.69 4.54
N HIS A 145 -10.48 -20.16 3.52
CA HIS A 145 -10.82 -20.34 2.10
C HIS A 145 -12.16 -19.75 1.66
N ASP A 146 -12.72 -18.80 2.41
CA ASP A 146 -13.91 -18.06 2.00
C ASP A 146 -13.69 -17.30 0.68
N GLY A 147 -14.71 -17.23 -0.18
CA GLY A 147 -14.68 -16.61 -1.50
C GLY A 147 -14.81 -17.59 -2.67
N THR A 148 -14.12 -17.29 -3.78
CA THR A 148 -14.20 -18.02 -5.07
C THR A 148 -12.82 -18.33 -5.64
N ASP A 149 -12.75 -19.05 -6.77
CA ASP A 149 -11.49 -19.32 -7.48
C ASP A 149 -10.75 -18.04 -7.94
N TYR A 150 -11.44 -16.90 -8.01
CA TYR A 150 -10.85 -15.62 -8.42
C TYR A 150 -10.46 -14.73 -7.25
N PHE A 151 -11.17 -14.81 -6.13
CA PHE A 151 -10.93 -13.96 -4.97
C PHE A 151 -11.21 -14.74 -3.70
N ARG A 152 -10.15 -15.09 -2.95
CA ARG A 152 -10.25 -16.01 -1.83
C ARG A 152 -9.43 -15.54 -0.62
N HIS A 153 -10.02 -15.61 0.55
CA HIS A 153 -9.29 -15.49 1.80
C HIS A 153 -8.39 -16.71 2.02
N ASN A 154 -7.09 -16.48 2.19
CA ASN A 154 -6.08 -17.54 2.33
C ASN A 154 -5.66 -17.79 3.79
N GLY A 155 -6.12 -16.96 4.72
CA GLY A 155 -5.83 -17.08 6.15
C GLY A 155 -5.03 -15.89 6.71
N ALA A 156 -4.41 -16.10 7.86
CA ALA A 156 -3.52 -15.14 8.48
C ALA A 156 -2.12 -15.16 7.81
N GLY A 157 -1.51 -13.99 7.56
CA GLY A 157 -0.20 -13.90 6.90
C GLY A 157 0.55 -12.60 7.20
N GLU A 158 1.67 -12.32 6.53
CA GLU A 158 2.57 -11.14 6.70
C GLU A 158 3.12 -10.90 8.12
N MET A 159 2.26 -10.63 9.10
CA MET A 159 2.65 -10.32 10.48
C MET A 159 1.61 -10.83 11.48
N LEU A 160 2.03 -11.74 12.36
CA LEU A 160 1.16 -12.32 13.39
C LEU A 160 1.21 -11.57 14.72
N VAL A 161 2.33 -10.87 15.00
CA VAL A 161 2.54 -10.14 16.25
C VAL A 161 3.12 -8.77 15.90
N PHE A 162 2.26 -7.77 15.73
CA PHE A 162 2.67 -6.44 15.29
C PHE A 162 3.55 -5.74 16.32
N SER A 163 3.25 -5.90 17.60
CA SER A 163 4.06 -5.39 18.71
C SER A 163 5.50 -5.91 18.76
N ALA A 164 5.83 -6.97 18.01
CA ALA A 164 7.18 -7.52 17.91
C ALA A 164 7.97 -7.04 16.68
N ALA A 165 7.36 -6.21 15.82
CA ALA A 165 7.95 -5.69 14.59
C ALA A 165 8.69 -4.36 14.77
#